data_AF-A0A6B2V0W3-F1
#
_entry.id   AF-A0A6B2V0W3-F1
#
_cell.length_a   1.000
_cell.length_b   1.000
_cell.length_c   1.000
_cell.angle_alpha   90.00
_cell.angle_beta   90.00
_cell.angle_gamma   90.00
#
_symmetry.space_group_name_H-M   'P 1'
#
loop_
_entity.id
_entity.type
_entity.pdbx_description
1 polymer ?
#
loop_
_entity_poly.entity_id
_entity_poly.type
_entity_poly.pdbx_seq_one_letter_code
_entity_poly.pdbx_strand_id
1 'polypeptide(L)'
;DAARVRRIAEQPTGEWIGPENPEREARGFTEAAAKAGRTALLVLYDIPHRDCGQYSRGGAADGDGYRAWIDGVARGIGDRAATVVLEPDAVLHLVDGCTPQEFQEERYDLLAGAVDRLKSLPRTKVYLDAGNAGWGRPDQIYGPLRRAGVEKADGFAVNVANFYSTEDSLAYGRRLSAKVGGKHFVIDTSRNGNGPYTGGDPAEHWCNPPGRALGEPPTTRTADPLVDAYLWVKRPGESDGACKGGPKAGDWWAEYALKLAAASE
;
A
#
# COMPACT_ATOMS: atom_id res chain seq x y z
N ASP A 1 -13.48 -24.92 2.56
CA ASP A 1 -13.49 -23.56 3.15
C ASP A 1 -12.37 -23.33 4.15
N ALA A 2 -12.27 -24.08 5.26
CA ALA A 2 -11.19 -23.88 6.25
C ALA A 2 -9.76 -23.91 5.64
N ALA A 3 -9.49 -24.84 4.72
CA ALA A 3 -8.21 -24.90 4.01
C ALA A 3 -7.95 -23.64 3.16
N ARG A 4 -8.99 -23.09 2.51
CA ARG A 4 -8.90 -21.86 1.69
C ARG A 4 -8.63 -20.63 2.55
N VAL A 5 -9.30 -20.51 3.69
CA VAL A 5 -9.07 -19.41 4.64
C VAL A 5 -7.64 -19.47 5.21
N ARG A 6 -7.11 -20.67 5.49
CA ARG A 6 -5.71 -20.83 5.95
C ARG A 6 -4.69 -20.31 4.95
N ARG A 7 -4.92 -20.48 3.64
CA ARG A 7 -4.06 -19.90 2.58
C ARG A 7 -3.93 -18.38 2.69
N ILE A 8 -4.90 -17.71 3.32
CA ILE A 8 -4.86 -16.28 3.60
C ILE A 8 -4.26 -16.02 4.98
N ALA A 9 -4.84 -16.63 6.02
CA ALA A 9 -4.52 -16.34 7.42
C ALA A 9 -3.09 -16.72 7.84
N GLU A 10 -2.45 -17.67 7.15
CA GLU A 10 -1.07 -18.09 7.45
C GLU A 10 0.00 -17.22 6.78
N GLN A 11 -0.40 -16.28 5.91
CA GLN A 11 0.51 -15.38 5.22
C GLN A 11 0.68 -14.06 5.99
N PRO A 12 1.89 -13.45 5.99
CA PRO A 12 2.06 -12.12 6.54
C PRO A 12 1.36 -11.09 5.65
N THR A 13 0.51 -10.26 6.24
CA THR A 13 -0.18 -9.17 5.53
C THR A 13 0.15 -7.82 6.12
N GLY A 14 -0.15 -6.75 5.39
CA GLY A 14 -0.04 -5.38 5.90
C GLY A 14 -1.01 -5.11 7.05
N GLU A 15 -0.50 -4.53 8.12
CA GLU A 15 -1.30 -3.98 9.21
C GLU A 15 -1.54 -2.49 8.97
N TRP A 16 -2.79 -2.15 8.66
CA TRP A 16 -3.22 -0.79 8.34
C TRP A 16 -3.48 -0.04 9.65
N ILE A 17 -2.65 0.97 9.93
CA ILE A 17 -2.72 1.71 11.19
C ILE A 17 -3.92 2.67 11.17
N GLY A 18 -4.75 2.61 12.21
CA GLY A 18 -5.92 3.47 12.37
C GLY A 18 -5.58 4.90 12.82
N PRO A 19 -6.51 5.86 12.62
CA PRO A 19 -6.31 7.27 12.97
C PRO A 19 -6.35 7.54 14.48
N GLU A 20 -7.01 6.67 15.26
CA GLU A 20 -7.37 6.97 16.65
C GLU A 20 -6.22 6.77 17.65
N ASN A 21 -5.42 5.71 17.46
CA ASN A 21 -4.38 5.30 18.42
C ASN A 21 -3.08 4.83 17.74
N PRO A 22 -2.48 5.63 16.82
CA PRO A 22 -1.35 5.21 15.98
C PRO A 22 -0.17 4.66 16.77
N GLU A 23 0.20 5.31 17.88
CA GLU A 23 1.34 4.89 18.69
C GLU A 23 1.11 3.52 19.34
N ARG A 24 -0.10 3.27 19.83
CA ARG A 24 -0.43 2.02 20.51
C ARG A 24 -0.51 0.87 19.51
N GLU A 25 -1.12 1.09 18.36
CA GLU A 25 -1.23 0.08 17.31
C GLU A 25 0.14 -0.27 16.73
N ALA A 26 0.93 0.73 16.31
CA ALA A 26 2.27 0.50 15.79
C ALA A 26 3.17 -0.19 16.82
N ARG A 27 3.07 0.16 18.11
CA ARG A 27 3.78 -0.54 19.19
C ARG A 27 3.33 -1.99 19.30
N GLY A 28 2.03 -2.26 19.35
CA GLY A 28 1.50 -3.61 19.48
C GLY A 28 1.97 -4.54 18.34
N PHE A 29 1.85 -4.09 17.09
CA PHE A 29 2.27 -4.88 15.94
C PHE A 29 3.80 -5.08 15.89
N THR A 30 4.58 -4.04 16.18
CA THR A 30 6.05 -4.15 16.14
C THR A 30 6.62 -4.97 17.30
N GLU A 31 6.02 -4.90 18.49
CA GLU A 31 6.38 -5.78 19.63
C GLU A 31 6.03 -7.25 19.33
N ALA A 32 4.84 -7.51 18.77
CA ALA A 32 4.44 -8.86 18.37
C ALA A 32 5.37 -9.45 17.32
N ALA A 33 5.71 -8.66 16.28
CA ALA A 33 6.67 -9.07 15.25
C ALA A 33 8.06 -9.33 15.85
N ALA A 34 8.57 -8.44 16.70
CA ALA A 34 9.86 -8.61 17.35
C ALA A 34 9.91 -9.87 18.24
N LYS A 35 8.84 -10.14 19.00
CA LYS A 35 8.72 -11.36 19.82
C LYS A 35 8.72 -12.64 18.96
N ALA A 36 8.21 -12.56 17.74
CA ALA A 36 8.23 -13.66 16.78
C ALA A 36 9.54 -13.73 15.95
N GLY A 37 10.51 -12.84 16.17
CA GLY A 37 11.73 -12.75 15.37
C GLY A 37 11.48 -12.30 13.92
N ARG A 38 10.44 -11.49 13.70
CA ARG A 38 9.98 -11.00 12.39
C ARG A 38 10.02 -9.48 12.30
N THR A 39 9.89 -8.97 11.08
CA THR A 39 9.69 -7.55 10.78
C THR A 39 8.19 -7.27 10.63
N ALA A 40 7.69 -6.18 11.23
CA ALA A 40 6.31 -5.77 11.01
C ALA A 40 6.13 -5.14 9.63
N LEU A 41 5.04 -5.46 8.92
CA LEU A 41 4.61 -4.76 7.71
C LEU A 41 3.46 -3.83 8.07
N LEU A 42 3.71 -2.52 8.05
CA LEU A 42 2.73 -1.50 8.39
C LEU A 42 2.32 -0.74 7.13
N VAL A 43 1.03 -0.42 7.04
CA VAL A 43 0.48 0.44 5.98
C VAL A 43 -0.03 1.71 6.63
N LEU A 44 0.53 2.83 6.21
CA LEU A 44 0.11 4.14 6.69
C LEU A 44 -0.77 4.77 5.63
N TYR A 45 -1.98 5.15 5.99
CA TYR A 45 -2.99 5.59 5.06
C TYR A 45 -3.88 6.64 5.73
N ASP A 46 -3.32 7.74 6.22
CA ASP A 46 -4.07 8.77 6.94
C ASP A 46 -3.86 10.18 6.38
N ILE A 47 -3.36 10.31 5.15
CA ILE A 47 -3.15 11.63 4.51
C ILE A 47 -4.47 12.43 4.44
N PRO A 48 -4.47 13.74 4.74
CA PRO A 48 -5.67 14.58 4.60
C PRO A 48 -6.25 14.54 3.19
N HIS A 49 -7.56 14.78 3.09
CA HIS A 49 -8.32 14.72 1.82
C HIS A 49 -8.14 13.38 1.09
N ARG A 50 -8.02 12.28 1.84
CA ARG A 50 -7.78 10.94 1.32
C ARG A 50 -8.86 10.53 0.33
N ASP A 51 -8.42 9.91 -0.76
CA ASP A 51 -9.29 9.30 -1.78
C ASP A 51 -10.30 10.29 -2.38
N CYS A 52 -10.06 11.60 -2.24
CA CYS A 52 -10.88 12.69 -2.76
C CYS A 52 -12.39 12.51 -2.53
N GLY A 53 -12.76 11.91 -1.40
CA GLY A 53 -14.16 11.67 -1.01
C GLY A 53 -14.80 10.39 -1.57
N GLN A 54 -14.06 9.51 -2.25
CA GLN A 54 -14.53 8.22 -2.77
C GLN A 54 -14.71 7.18 -1.64
N TYR A 55 -14.69 5.88 -1.96
CA TYR A 55 -15.10 4.80 -1.06
C TYR A 55 -14.25 4.66 0.19
N SER A 56 -12.96 5.03 0.11
CA SER A 56 -11.99 5.00 1.21
C SER A 56 -11.72 6.39 1.78
N ARG A 57 -12.63 7.36 1.59
CA ARG A 57 -12.51 8.71 2.17
C ARG A 57 -12.20 8.69 3.67
N GLY A 58 -11.42 9.67 4.10
CA GLY A 58 -10.93 9.79 5.47
C GLY A 58 -9.65 10.59 5.49
N GLY A 59 -8.73 10.17 6.35
CA GLY A 59 -7.49 10.88 6.61
C GLY A 59 -7.60 11.80 7.82
N ALA A 60 -6.44 12.29 8.25
CA ALA A 60 -6.33 13.30 9.27
C ALA A 60 -7.10 14.58 8.88
N ALA A 61 -7.56 15.31 9.89
CA ALA A 61 -8.35 16.52 9.71
C ALA A 61 -7.59 17.62 8.96
N ASP A 62 -6.28 17.72 9.18
CA ASP A 62 -5.37 18.69 8.59
C ASP A 62 -3.92 18.16 8.65
N GLY A 63 -2.98 18.95 8.10
CA GLY A 63 -1.57 18.59 8.10
C GLY A 63 -0.95 18.43 9.49
N ASP A 64 -1.38 19.18 10.50
CA ASP A 64 -0.83 19.07 11.85
C ASP A 64 -1.30 17.79 12.55
N GLY A 65 -2.57 17.42 12.35
CA GLY A 65 -3.11 16.12 12.72
C GLY A 65 -2.32 14.97 12.09
N TYR A 66 -2.01 15.07 10.79
CA TYR A 66 -1.22 14.05 10.10
C TYR A 66 0.22 13.95 10.65
N ARG A 67 0.89 15.07 10.88
CA ARG A 67 2.25 15.09 11.46
C ARG A 67 2.26 14.46 12.85
N ALA A 68 1.29 14.82 13.70
CA ALA A 68 1.14 14.25 15.03
C ALA A 68 0.86 12.73 14.97
N TRP A 69 0.06 12.29 14.00
CA TRP A 69 -0.23 10.89 13.76
C TRP A 69 1.03 10.11 13.34
N ILE A 70 1.79 10.60 12.35
CA ILE A 70 3.08 10.02 11.93
C ILE A 70 4.07 9.97 13.10
N ASP A 71 4.13 11.02 13.92
CA ASP A 71 4.97 11.04 15.11
C ASP A 71 4.57 9.97 16.13
N GLY A 72 3.27 9.75 16.30
CA GLY A 72 2.72 8.65 17.09
C GLY A 72 3.17 7.29 16.56
N VAL A 73 3.00 7.04 15.26
CA VAL A 73 3.47 5.81 14.60
C VAL A 73 4.97 5.62 14.83
N ALA A 74 5.78 6.66 14.61
CA ALA A 74 7.24 6.58 14.76
C ALA A 74 7.67 6.26 16.20
N ARG A 75 7.00 6.84 17.21
CA ARG A 75 7.22 6.47 18.62
C ARG A 75 6.78 5.03 18.91
N GLY A 76 5.69 4.59 18.29
CA GLY A 76 5.19 3.22 18.40
C GLY A 76 6.14 2.19 17.81
N ILE A 77 6.80 2.50 16.68
CA ILE A 77 7.85 1.66 16.09
C ILE A 77 9.12 1.68 16.95
N GLY A 78 9.59 2.87 17.35
CA GLY A 78 10.82 3.02 18.13
C GLY A 78 12.05 2.44 17.41
N ASP A 79 12.77 1.54 18.07
CA ASP A 79 13.95 0.87 17.54
C ASP A 79 13.64 -0.49 16.87
N ARG A 80 12.37 -0.90 16.78
CA ARG A 80 11.96 -2.19 16.22
C ARG A 80 12.04 -2.20 14.70
N ALA A 81 12.24 -3.39 14.12
CA ALA A 81 12.29 -3.55 12.67
C ALA A 81 10.89 -3.43 12.08
N ALA A 82 10.72 -2.52 11.11
CA ALA A 82 9.46 -2.32 10.40
C ALA A 82 9.70 -2.03 8.92
N THR A 83 8.80 -2.54 8.07
CA THR A 83 8.62 -2.11 6.69
C THR A 83 7.33 -1.31 6.63
N VAL A 84 7.39 -0.09 6.11
CA VAL A 84 6.26 0.82 5.99
C VAL A 84 5.95 1.03 4.51
N VAL A 85 4.71 0.74 4.11
CA VAL A 85 4.12 1.24 2.87
C VAL A 85 3.39 2.54 3.21
N LEU A 86 3.85 3.65 2.63
CA LEU A 86 3.42 4.99 2.99
C LEU A 86 2.44 5.54 1.97
N GLU A 87 1.24 5.85 2.47
CA GLU A 87 0.14 6.55 1.81
C GLU A 87 -0.21 6.00 0.42
N PRO A 88 -0.80 4.78 0.35
CA PRO A 88 -1.42 4.26 -0.87
C PRO A 88 -2.19 5.34 -1.64
N ASP A 89 -1.98 5.40 -2.96
CA ASP A 89 -2.61 6.33 -3.92
C ASP A 89 -2.26 7.81 -3.77
N ALA A 90 -1.71 8.26 -2.64
CA ALA A 90 -1.58 9.69 -2.34
C ALA A 90 -0.71 10.45 -3.36
N VAL A 91 0.34 9.84 -3.87
CA VAL A 91 1.19 10.47 -4.89
C VAL A 91 0.50 10.46 -6.26
N LEU A 92 -0.24 9.41 -6.61
CA LEU A 92 -0.99 9.39 -7.87
C LEU A 92 -2.15 10.38 -7.87
N HIS A 93 -2.78 10.61 -6.73
CA HIS A 93 -3.81 11.64 -6.59
C HIS A 93 -3.30 13.07 -6.84
N LEU A 94 -1.98 13.30 -6.88
CA LEU A 94 -1.38 14.58 -7.31
C LEU A 94 -1.27 14.69 -8.83
N VAL A 95 -1.29 13.55 -9.53
CA VAL A 95 -1.04 13.44 -10.97
C VAL A 95 -2.33 13.38 -11.76
N ASP A 96 -3.34 12.71 -11.24
CA ASP A 96 -4.63 12.48 -11.92
C ASP A 96 -5.64 13.62 -11.72
N GLY A 97 -5.29 14.65 -10.94
CA GLY A 97 -6.12 15.81 -10.65
C GLY A 97 -7.10 15.62 -9.49
N CYS A 98 -7.03 14.49 -8.78
CA CYS A 98 -7.90 14.20 -7.64
C CYS A 98 -7.62 15.16 -6.47
N THR A 99 -6.35 15.45 -6.18
CA THR A 99 -5.94 16.44 -5.17
C THR A 99 -6.07 17.86 -5.74
N PRO A 100 -6.97 18.71 -5.19
CA PRO A 100 -7.11 20.09 -5.65
C PRO A 100 -5.80 20.86 -5.54
N GLN A 101 -5.58 21.80 -6.47
CA GLN A 101 -4.31 22.52 -6.60
C GLN A 101 -3.87 23.20 -5.29
N GLU A 102 -4.81 23.76 -4.53
CA GLU A 102 -4.52 24.41 -3.24
C GLU A 102 -3.91 23.47 -2.18
N PHE A 103 -4.13 22.16 -2.27
CA PHE A 103 -3.64 21.17 -1.30
C PHE A 103 -2.40 20.40 -1.77
N GLN A 104 -1.93 20.62 -3.00
CA GLN A 104 -0.85 19.81 -3.57
C GLN A 104 0.48 20.02 -2.85
N GLU A 105 0.85 21.27 -2.57
CA GLU A 105 2.09 21.60 -1.87
C GLU A 105 2.09 21.05 -0.45
N GLU A 106 0.97 21.20 0.28
CA GLU A 106 0.82 20.60 1.60
C GLU A 106 0.97 19.08 1.54
N ARG A 107 0.34 18.39 0.57
CA ARG A 107 0.48 16.94 0.43
C ARG A 107 1.94 16.52 0.17
N TYR A 108 2.68 17.25 -0.67
CA TYR A 108 4.12 16.98 -0.85
C TYR A 108 4.90 17.14 0.45
N ASP A 109 4.66 18.24 1.19
CA ASP A 109 5.35 18.51 2.46
C ASP A 109 5.04 17.46 3.52
N LEU A 110 3.78 17.00 3.60
CA LEU A 110 3.36 15.94 4.53
C LEU A 110 4.02 14.60 4.19
N LEU A 111 4.06 14.21 2.91
CA LEU A 111 4.69 12.97 2.47
C LEU A 111 6.20 12.99 2.69
N ALA A 112 6.88 14.08 2.30
CA ALA A 112 8.31 14.23 2.51
C ALA A 112 8.68 14.26 4.00
N GLY A 113 7.89 14.98 4.80
CA GLY A 113 8.05 15.01 6.26
C GLY A 113 7.82 13.64 6.91
N ALA A 114 6.86 12.86 6.41
CA ALA A 114 6.63 11.50 6.89
C ALA A 114 7.80 10.56 6.56
N VAL A 115 8.36 10.65 5.35
CA VAL A 115 9.57 9.91 4.98
C VAL A 115 10.72 10.29 5.92
N ASP A 116 10.99 11.58 6.11
CA ASP A 116 12.05 12.07 7.00
C ASP A 116 11.89 11.53 8.42
N ARG A 117 10.67 11.61 8.95
CA ARG A 117 10.39 11.16 10.30
C ARG A 117 10.58 9.65 10.46
N LEU A 118 10.04 8.85 9.55
CA LEU A 118 10.14 7.40 9.61
C LEU A 118 11.56 6.90 9.36
N LYS A 119 12.31 7.55 8.46
CA LYS A 119 13.72 7.22 8.17
C LYS A 119 14.70 7.68 9.26
N SER A 120 14.26 8.51 10.20
CA SER A 120 15.03 8.78 11.43
C SER A 120 15.12 7.58 12.37
N LEU A 121 14.28 6.56 12.18
CA LEU A 121 14.28 5.34 12.97
C LEU A 121 15.36 4.36 12.47
N PRO A 122 16.05 3.64 13.37
CA PRO A 122 17.26 2.90 13.01
C PRO A 122 17.04 1.65 12.14
N ARG A 123 15.82 1.09 12.14
CA ARG A 123 15.50 -0.18 11.46
C ARG A 123 14.18 -0.14 10.69
N THR A 124 13.83 1.03 10.18
CA THR A 124 12.60 1.22 9.42
C THR A 124 12.90 1.37 7.93
N LYS A 125 12.32 0.50 7.12
CA LYS A 125 12.25 0.64 5.67
C LYS A 125 10.98 1.37 5.28
N VAL A 126 11.05 2.32 4.36
CA VAL A 126 9.92 3.12 3.88
C VAL A 126 9.82 3.00 2.37
N TYR A 127 8.63 2.64 1.89
CA TYR A 127 8.27 2.58 0.47
C TYR A 127 7.07 3.49 0.25
N LEU A 128 7.28 4.61 -0.45
CA LEU A 128 6.19 5.50 -0.86
C LEU A 128 5.32 4.79 -1.90
N ASP A 129 4.00 4.84 -1.79
CA ASP A 129 3.17 4.28 -2.84
C ASP A 129 3.32 5.05 -4.17
N ALA A 130 3.39 4.29 -5.25
CA ALA A 130 3.56 4.78 -6.61
C ALA A 130 2.47 4.23 -7.54
N GLY A 131 1.32 3.83 -6.99
CA GLY A 131 0.18 3.33 -7.75
C GLY A 131 0.47 2.04 -8.51
N ASN A 132 -0.06 1.91 -9.72
CA ASN A 132 -0.06 0.64 -10.46
C ASN A 132 0.13 0.83 -11.97
N ALA A 133 0.34 -0.27 -12.69
CA ALA A 133 0.72 -0.27 -14.10
C ALA A 133 -0.31 0.32 -15.07
N GLY A 134 -1.60 0.42 -14.68
CA GLY A 134 -2.64 0.99 -15.56
C GLY A 134 -3.17 2.37 -15.14
N TRP A 135 -2.73 2.90 -14.01
CA TRP A 135 -3.05 4.27 -13.57
C TRP A 135 -1.81 5.17 -13.55
N GLY A 136 -0.67 4.64 -13.09
CA GLY A 136 0.59 5.38 -13.05
C GLY A 136 1.35 5.28 -14.37
N ARG A 137 1.72 6.43 -14.94
CA ARG A 137 2.74 6.49 -16.01
C ARG A 137 4.07 6.91 -15.37
N PRO A 138 5.16 6.16 -15.57
CA PRO A 138 6.46 6.50 -14.98
C PRO A 138 6.93 7.93 -15.33
N ASP A 139 6.62 8.42 -16.54
CA ASP A 139 6.94 9.78 -16.99
C ASP A 139 6.15 10.89 -16.30
N GLN A 140 5.03 10.56 -15.64
CA GLN A 140 4.20 11.53 -14.94
C GLN A 140 4.50 11.53 -13.43
N ILE A 141 4.68 10.35 -12.84
CA ILE A 141 4.79 10.21 -11.38
C ILE A 141 6.21 10.39 -10.83
N TYR A 142 7.26 10.25 -11.65
CA TYR A 142 8.64 10.30 -11.13
C TYR A 142 8.99 11.65 -10.46
N GLY A 143 8.53 12.77 -11.02
CA GLY A 143 8.71 14.10 -10.44
C GLY A 143 7.99 14.23 -9.10
N PRO A 144 6.68 13.98 -9.04
CA PRO A 144 5.90 13.90 -7.80
C PRO A 144 6.53 13.01 -6.72
N LEU A 145 7.02 11.81 -7.06
CA LEU A 145 7.69 10.93 -6.10
C LEU A 145 8.98 11.54 -5.51
N ARG A 146 9.77 12.24 -6.34
CA ARG A 146 10.96 12.95 -5.85
C ARG A 146 10.58 14.07 -4.90
N ARG A 147 9.54 14.84 -5.22
CA ARG A 147 9.00 15.88 -4.34
C ARG A 147 8.46 15.31 -3.02
N ALA A 148 7.84 14.12 -3.07
CA ALA A 148 7.35 13.39 -1.90
C ALA A 148 8.47 12.72 -1.06
N GLY A 149 9.74 12.83 -1.46
CA GLY A 149 10.88 12.37 -0.66
C GLY A 149 11.40 10.97 -0.96
N VAL A 150 11.07 10.36 -2.11
CA VAL A 150 11.53 8.99 -2.47
C VAL A 150 13.06 8.84 -2.46
N GLU A 151 13.79 9.94 -2.63
CA GLU A 151 15.26 9.95 -2.58
C GLU A 151 15.81 9.56 -1.20
N LYS A 152 15.08 9.85 -0.13
CA LYS A 152 15.44 9.48 1.25
C LYS A 152 14.78 8.16 1.70
N ALA A 153 13.70 7.76 1.04
CA ALA A 153 13.07 6.46 1.23
C ALA A 153 13.96 5.31 0.70
N ASP A 154 13.65 4.08 1.12
CA ASP A 154 14.29 2.88 0.60
C ASP A 154 13.82 2.59 -0.83
N GLY A 155 12.59 2.98 -1.14
CA GLY A 155 12.01 2.76 -2.46
C GLY A 155 10.58 3.25 -2.59
N PHE A 156 9.84 2.59 -3.46
CA PHE A 156 8.41 2.80 -3.64
C PHE A 156 7.63 1.47 -3.65
N ALA A 157 6.33 1.52 -3.40
CA ALA A 157 5.43 0.38 -3.49
C ALA A 157 4.59 0.51 -4.76
N VAL A 158 4.26 -0.62 -5.39
CA VAL A 158 3.35 -0.64 -6.54
C VAL A 158 2.26 -1.70 -6.36
N ASN A 159 1.16 -1.49 -7.09
CA ASN A 159 0.02 -2.41 -7.17
C ASN A 159 -0.80 -2.56 -5.88
N VAL A 160 -0.58 -1.69 -4.88
CA VAL A 160 -1.27 -1.76 -3.59
C VAL A 160 -2.79 -1.80 -3.81
N ALA A 161 -3.43 -2.82 -3.21
CA ALA A 161 -4.87 -3.09 -3.36
C ALA A 161 -5.37 -3.28 -4.81
N ASN A 162 -4.50 -3.50 -5.78
CA ASN A 162 -4.88 -3.68 -7.18
C ASN A 162 -4.54 -5.10 -7.68
N PHE A 163 -4.69 -5.32 -8.98
CA PHE A 163 -4.75 -6.66 -9.57
C PHE A 163 -3.78 -6.85 -10.74
N TYR A 164 -2.97 -5.85 -11.09
CA TYR A 164 -2.05 -5.99 -12.22
C TYR A 164 -1.07 -7.12 -11.97
N SER A 165 -0.74 -7.86 -13.02
CA SER A 165 0.14 -9.01 -12.92
C SER A 165 1.50 -8.60 -12.34
N THR A 166 2.21 -9.55 -11.73
CA THR A 166 3.56 -9.30 -11.22
C THR A 166 4.50 -8.88 -12.36
N GLU A 167 4.29 -9.40 -13.57
CA GLU A 167 5.04 -9.01 -14.77
C GLU A 167 4.80 -7.54 -15.15
N ASP A 168 3.55 -7.11 -15.23
CA ASP A 168 3.20 -5.71 -15.55
C ASP A 168 3.72 -4.75 -14.49
N SER A 169 3.58 -5.14 -13.22
CA SER A 169 4.06 -4.37 -12.06
C SER A 169 5.58 -4.26 -12.06
N LEU A 170 6.29 -5.33 -12.42
CA LEU A 170 7.75 -5.33 -12.59
C LEU A 170 8.17 -4.41 -13.74
N ALA A 171 7.49 -4.49 -14.89
CA ALA A 171 7.79 -3.64 -16.04
C ALA A 171 7.55 -2.16 -15.72
N TYR A 172 6.45 -1.84 -15.04
CA TYR A 172 6.17 -0.49 -14.54
C TYR A 172 7.24 -0.01 -13.56
N GLY A 173 7.51 -0.81 -12.53
CA GLY A 173 8.46 -0.48 -11.46
C GLY A 173 9.88 -0.29 -11.97
N ARG A 174 10.39 -1.14 -12.89
CA ARG A 174 11.73 -0.96 -13.50
C ARG A 174 11.86 0.38 -14.22
N ARG A 175 10.85 0.76 -15.02
CA ARG A 175 10.85 2.05 -15.74
C ARG A 175 10.83 3.23 -14.79
N LEU A 176 10.06 3.14 -13.71
CA LEU A 176 9.99 4.18 -12.70
C LEU A 176 11.28 4.26 -11.89
N SER A 177 11.81 3.13 -11.43
CA SER A 177 13.10 3.01 -10.72
C SER A 177 14.22 3.72 -11.47
N ALA A 178 14.36 3.48 -12.78
CA ALA A 178 15.35 4.15 -13.63
C ALA A 178 15.25 5.69 -13.60
N LYS A 179 14.04 6.25 -13.40
CA LYS A 179 13.79 7.71 -13.35
C LYS A 179 14.01 8.32 -11.98
N VAL A 180 13.92 7.53 -10.91
CA VAL A 180 14.12 7.98 -9.53
C VAL A 180 15.47 7.54 -8.95
N GLY A 181 16.46 7.28 -9.79
CA GLY A 181 17.83 7.00 -9.37
C GLY A 181 18.11 5.54 -9.01
N GLY A 182 17.40 4.59 -9.63
CA GLY A 182 17.61 3.16 -9.41
C GLY A 182 17.06 2.67 -8.06
N LYS A 183 16.08 3.38 -7.49
CA LYS A 183 15.45 2.98 -6.23
C LYS A 183 14.79 1.60 -6.34
N HIS A 184 14.88 0.84 -5.26
CA HIS A 184 14.21 -0.44 -5.15
C HIS A 184 12.71 -0.25 -5.01
N PHE A 185 11.95 -1.34 -5.15
CA PHE A 185 10.51 -1.30 -4.92
C PHE A 185 9.95 -2.62 -4.42
N VAL A 186 8.73 -2.56 -3.89
CA VAL A 186 7.94 -3.73 -3.49
C VAL A 186 6.67 -3.80 -4.32
N ILE A 187 6.15 -5.01 -4.51
CA ILE A 187 4.92 -5.24 -5.29
C ILE A 187 3.87 -5.88 -4.39
N ASP A 188 2.68 -5.27 -4.33
CA ASP A 188 1.52 -5.95 -3.75
C ASP A 188 1.03 -7.05 -4.70
N THR A 189 1.06 -8.29 -4.21
CA THR A 189 0.68 -9.52 -4.92
C THR A 189 -0.53 -10.19 -4.27
N SER A 190 -1.18 -9.51 -3.33
CA SER A 190 -2.30 -10.05 -2.54
C SER A 190 -3.41 -10.68 -3.38
N ARG A 191 -3.76 -10.08 -4.53
CA ARG A 191 -4.93 -10.48 -5.34
C ARG A 191 -4.69 -10.54 -6.85
N ASN A 192 -3.42 -10.55 -7.29
CA ASN A 192 -3.09 -10.40 -8.71
C ASN A 192 -2.88 -11.72 -9.48
N GLY A 193 -3.24 -12.88 -8.91
CA GLY A 193 -2.93 -14.20 -9.50
C GLY A 193 -3.55 -14.42 -10.89
N ASN A 194 -4.69 -13.78 -11.18
CA ASN A 194 -5.36 -13.83 -12.49
C ASN A 194 -5.26 -12.50 -13.26
N GLY A 195 -4.34 -11.61 -12.88
CA GLY A 195 -4.20 -10.28 -13.47
C GLY A 195 -5.39 -9.35 -13.19
N PRO A 196 -5.52 -8.23 -13.92
CA PRO A 196 -6.61 -7.29 -13.74
C PRO A 196 -7.91 -7.79 -14.38
N TYR A 197 -9.03 -7.35 -13.84
CA TYR A 197 -10.34 -7.58 -14.46
C TYR A 197 -10.51 -6.62 -15.64
N THR A 198 -11.12 -7.09 -16.74
CA THR A 198 -11.26 -6.32 -17.98
C THR A 198 -12.71 -6.19 -18.46
N GLY A 199 -13.67 -6.72 -17.70
CA GLY A 199 -15.09 -6.69 -18.06
C GLY A 199 -15.83 -5.46 -17.52
N GLY A 200 -16.84 -4.99 -18.23
CA GLY A 200 -17.64 -3.84 -17.78
C GLY A 200 -16.88 -2.51 -17.79
N ASP A 201 -17.31 -1.55 -16.97
CA ASP A 201 -16.74 -0.20 -16.91
C ASP A 201 -15.29 -0.20 -16.36
N PRO A 202 -14.28 0.26 -17.13
CA PRO A 202 -12.91 0.42 -16.67
C PRO A 202 -12.74 1.17 -15.36
N ALA A 203 -13.58 2.17 -15.09
CA ALA A 203 -13.53 2.96 -13.85
C ALA A 203 -13.86 2.13 -12.60
N GLU A 204 -14.48 0.96 -12.77
CA GLU A 204 -14.85 0.05 -11.69
C GLU A 204 -14.02 -1.25 -11.66
N HIS A 205 -13.06 -1.43 -12.57
CA HIS A 205 -12.32 -2.70 -12.67
C HIS A 205 -11.54 -3.07 -11.40
N TRP A 206 -11.20 -2.07 -10.59
CA TRP A 206 -10.49 -2.24 -9.32
C TRP A 206 -11.41 -2.54 -8.12
N CYS A 207 -12.70 -2.21 -8.20
CA CYS A 207 -13.56 -2.26 -7.02
C CYS A 207 -14.27 -3.62 -6.92
N ASN A 208 -13.82 -4.49 -6.00
CA ASN A 208 -14.34 -5.86 -5.77
C ASN A 208 -14.54 -6.71 -7.05
N PRO A 209 -13.61 -6.72 -8.03
CA PRO A 209 -13.82 -7.44 -9.28
C PRO A 209 -13.95 -8.96 -9.11
N PRO A 210 -14.80 -9.63 -9.90
CA PRO A 210 -14.92 -11.08 -9.89
C PRO A 210 -13.72 -11.77 -10.56
N GLY A 211 -13.57 -13.07 -10.27
CA GLY A 211 -12.60 -13.95 -10.94
C GLY A 211 -11.13 -13.64 -10.69
N ARG A 212 -10.83 -12.78 -9.70
CA ARG A 212 -9.46 -12.55 -9.23
C ARG A 212 -9.02 -13.71 -8.34
N ALA A 213 -7.71 -13.86 -8.17
CA ALA A 213 -7.10 -14.96 -7.43
C ALA A 213 -6.00 -14.43 -6.51
N LEU A 214 -5.73 -15.12 -5.41
CA LEU A 214 -4.52 -14.84 -4.62
C LEU A 214 -3.30 -14.93 -5.53
N GLY A 215 -2.39 -13.96 -5.43
CA GLY A 215 -1.11 -14.01 -6.15
C GLY A 215 -0.03 -14.76 -5.37
N GLU A 216 1.21 -14.54 -5.77
CA GLU A 216 2.40 -15.11 -5.11
C GLU A 216 2.40 -14.76 -3.61
N PRO A 217 2.60 -15.72 -2.69
CA PRO A 217 2.73 -15.43 -1.28
C PRO A 217 3.92 -14.50 -0.98
N PRO A 218 3.89 -13.74 0.12
CA PRO A 218 4.95 -12.79 0.43
C PRO A 218 6.33 -13.44 0.50
N THR A 219 7.30 -12.87 -0.22
CA THR A 219 8.65 -13.43 -0.37
C THR A 219 9.66 -12.34 -0.75
N THR A 220 10.90 -12.50 -0.31
CA THR A 220 12.06 -11.70 -0.77
C THR A 220 12.81 -12.37 -1.92
N ARG A 221 12.40 -13.58 -2.33
CA ARG A 221 12.90 -14.25 -3.54
C ARG A 221 12.07 -13.77 -4.71
N THR A 222 12.53 -12.70 -5.35
CA THR A 222 11.84 -12.02 -6.45
C THR A 222 12.54 -12.30 -7.77
N ALA A 223 11.84 -12.07 -8.88
CA ALA A 223 12.39 -12.29 -10.22
C ALA A 223 13.39 -11.21 -10.68
N ASP A 224 13.61 -10.16 -9.87
CA ASP A 224 14.45 -9.02 -10.23
C ASP A 224 15.12 -8.40 -9.00
N PRO A 225 16.42 -8.05 -9.06
CA PRO A 225 17.17 -7.51 -7.92
C PRO A 225 16.72 -6.11 -7.44
N LEU A 226 15.98 -5.35 -8.25
CA LEU A 226 15.36 -4.08 -7.84
C LEU A 226 14.06 -4.30 -7.04
N VAL A 227 13.50 -5.51 -7.04
CA VAL A 227 12.31 -5.83 -6.26
C VAL A 227 12.72 -6.43 -4.93
N ASP A 228 12.56 -5.68 -3.85
CA ASP A 228 12.94 -6.12 -2.51
C ASP A 228 12.04 -7.23 -1.98
N ALA A 229 10.75 -7.18 -2.31
CA ALA A 229 9.78 -8.19 -1.91
C ALA A 229 8.50 -8.16 -2.77
N TYR A 230 7.89 -9.33 -2.90
CA TYR A 230 6.45 -9.45 -3.08
C TYR A 230 5.80 -9.43 -1.71
N LEU A 231 4.79 -8.59 -1.52
CA LEU A 231 4.09 -8.40 -0.26
C LEU A 231 2.59 -8.57 -0.49
N TRP A 232 1.86 -8.90 0.57
CA TRP A 232 0.41 -8.75 0.59
C TRP A 232 0.09 -7.50 1.41
N VAL A 233 0.08 -6.35 0.73
CA VAL A 233 -0.14 -5.04 1.38
C VAL A 233 -1.62 -4.89 1.70
N LYS A 234 -2.50 -5.09 0.71
CA LYS A 234 -3.92 -5.32 0.94
C LYS A 234 -4.13 -6.69 1.58
N ARG A 235 -5.03 -6.76 2.58
CA ARG A 235 -5.46 -8.00 3.21
C ARG A 235 -6.49 -8.71 2.31
N PRO A 236 -6.18 -9.88 1.71
CA PRO A 236 -7.15 -10.59 0.86
C PRO A 236 -8.39 -10.98 1.64
N GLY A 237 -9.56 -10.57 1.16
CA GLY A 237 -10.84 -10.81 1.82
C GLY A 237 -11.48 -9.55 2.39
N GLU A 238 -10.75 -8.45 2.54
CA GLU A 238 -11.39 -7.16 2.79
C GLU A 238 -12.02 -6.59 1.52
N SER A 239 -13.18 -5.96 1.68
CA SER A 239 -13.83 -5.21 0.60
C SER A 239 -13.04 -3.96 0.20
N ASP A 240 -13.17 -3.60 -1.08
CA ASP A 240 -12.69 -2.32 -1.64
C ASP A 240 -13.73 -1.19 -1.51
N GLY A 241 -14.98 -1.53 -1.18
CA GLY A 241 -16.11 -0.59 -1.09
C GLY A 241 -17.46 -1.25 -1.35
N ALA A 242 -18.56 -0.48 -1.30
CA ALA A 242 -19.91 -1.02 -1.47
C ALA A 242 -20.24 -1.48 -2.92
N CYS A 243 -19.28 -1.31 -3.84
CA CYS A 243 -19.38 -1.72 -5.23
C CYS A 243 -19.55 -3.23 -5.37
N LYS A 244 -20.26 -3.64 -6.44
CA LYS A 244 -20.51 -5.05 -6.80
C LYS A 244 -21.07 -5.89 -5.63
N GLY A 245 -21.83 -5.25 -4.73
CA GLY A 245 -22.47 -5.89 -3.58
C GLY A 245 -21.55 -6.15 -2.39
N GLY A 246 -20.34 -5.57 -2.37
CA GLY A 246 -19.43 -5.68 -1.23
C GLY A 246 -19.87 -4.87 -0.01
N PRO A 247 -19.34 -5.19 1.19
CA PRO A 247 -19.50 -4.36 2.38
C PRO A 247 -18.64 -3.09 2.30
N LYS A 248 -18.60 -2.29 3.38
CA LYS A 248 -17.79 -1.07 3.44
C LYS A 248 -16.31 -1.39 3.19
N ALA A 249 -15.57 -0.46 2.59
CA ALA A 249 -14.14 -0.58 2.37
C ALA A 249 -13.42 -0.95 3.69
N GLY A 250 -12.59 -1.99 3.64
CA GLY A 250 -11.88 -2.53 4.81
C GLY A 250 -12.63 -3.59 5.62
N ASP A 251 -13.96 -3.74 5.43
CA ASP A 251 -14.71 -4.78 6.14
C ASP A 251 -14.33 -6.17 5.61
N TRP A 252 -14.19 -7.14 6.53
CA TRP A 252 -13.98 -8.54 6.18
C TRP A 252 -15.18 -9.13 5.45
N TRP A 253 -14.93 -9.68 4.27
CA TRP A 253 -15.92 -10.31 3.40
C TRP A 253 -15.53 -11.76 3.09
N ALA A 254 -16.01 -12.69 3.92
CA ALA A 254 -15.64 -14.11 3.86
C ALA A 254 -15.88 -14.76 2.48
N GLU A 255 -16.98 -14.41 1.81
CA GLU A 255 -17.28 -14.93 0.47
C GLU A 255 -16.22 -14.50 -0.56
N TYR A 256 -15.78 -13.24 -0.49
CA TYR A 256 -14.75 -12.73 -1.38
C TYR A 256 -13.39 -13.39 -1.11
N ALA A 257 -13.02 -13.53 0.17
CA ALA A 257 -11.82 -14.25 0.59
C ALA A 257 -11.79 -15.70 0.04
N LEU A 258 -12.92 -16.42 0.16
CA LEU A 258 -13.05 -17.79 -0.34
C LEU A 258 -12.96 -17.86 -1.87
N LYS A 259 -13.53 -16.89 -2.60
CA LYS A 259 -13.44 -16.82 -4.07
C LYS A 259 -12.01 -16.56 -4.53
N LEU A 260 -11.29 -15.62 -3.91
CA LEU A 260 -9.88 -15.36 -4.20
C LEU A 260 -9.02 -16.61 -4.01
N ALA A 261 -9.22 -17.32 -2.89
CA ALA A 261 -8.47 -18.51 -2.54
C ALA A 261 -8.83 -19.73 -3.40
N ALA A 262 -10.08 -19.84 -3.87
CA ALA A 262 -10.49 -20.92 -4.77
C ALA A 262 -9.97 -20.70 -6.19
N ALA A 263 -9.88 -19.46 -6.66
CA ALA A 263 -9.42 -19.13 -8.01
C ALA A 263 -7.89 -19.27 -8.19
N SER A 264 -7.13 -19.49 -7.12
CA SER A 264 -5.69 -19.78 -7.14
C SER A 264 -5.37 -21.25 -6.86
N GLU A 265 -6.36 -22.14 -6.95
CA GLU A 265 -6.19 -23.61 -6.90
C GLU A 265 -5.77 -24.18 -8.26
#